data_AF-K1XQS6-F1
#
_entry.id   AF-K1XQS6-F1
#
_cell.length_a   1.000
_cell.length_b   1.000
_cell.length_c   1.000
_cell.angle_alpha   90.00
_cell.angle_beta   90.00
_cell.angle_gamma   90.00
#
_symmetry.space_group_name_H-M   'P 1'
#
loop_
_entity.id
_entity.type
_entity.pdbx_description
1 polymer ?
#
loop_
_entity_poly.entity_id
_entity_poly.type
_entity_poly.pdbx_seq_one_letter_code
_entity_poly.pdbx_strand_id
1 'polypeptide(L)'
;MGLLSWNFPSNACLATRIALGEEITPLKLKKIERAENALKIFGFNDLRVRLHNDIARIEIIPADFKKFMNSRIEIISILKRIGFSYLALDLEGYRTGSMNKIIKRK
;
A
#
# COMPACT_ATOMS: atom_id res chain seq x y z
N MET A 1 -20.26 20.19 -22.07
CA MET A 1 -20.40 19.81 -20.64
C MET A 1 -19.04 19.31 -20.17
N GLY A 2 -18.43 20.05 -19.24
CA GLY A 2 -17.04 19.89 -18.83
C GLY A 2 -16.82 18.69 -17.92
N LEU A 3 -15.78 17.90 -18.22
CA LEU A 3 -15.27 16.87 -17.34
C LEU A 3 -14.40 17.53 -16.27
N LEU A 4 -14.93 17.64 -15.06
CA LEU A 4 -14.23 18.07 -13.84
C LEU A 4 -13.29 16.96 -13.33
N SER A 5 -12.33 16.54 -14.15
CA SER A 5 -11.35 15.52 -13.75
C SER A 5 -9.95 15.90 -14.20
N TRP A 6 -9.46 17.07 -13.82
CA TRP A 6 -8.07 17.43 -14.08
C TRP A 6 -7.45 18.20 -12.91
N ASN A 7 -7.31 17.52 -11.76
CA ASN A 7 -6.34 17.93 -10.76
C ASN A 7 -5.95 16.75 -9.85
N PHE A 8 -5.31 15.72 -10.43
CA PHE A 8 -4.63 14.72 -9.62
C PHE A 8 -3.13 15.06 -9.59
N PRO A 9 -2.56 15.41 -8.41
CA PRO A 9 -1.13 15.64 -8.29
C PRO A 9 -0.36 14.36 -8.59
N SER A 10 0.80 14.53 -9.23
CA SER A 10 1.71 13.52 -9.78
C SER A 10 2.40 12.62 -8.73
N ASN A 11 1.68 12.18 -7.71
CA ASN A 11 2.06 11.05 -6.87
C ASN A 11 1.34 9.83 -7.47
N ALA A 12 2.06 8.75 -7.75
CA ALA A 12 1.51 7.51 -8.33
C ALA A 12 0.09 7.27 -7.79
N CYS A 13 -0.93 7.34 -8.65
CA CYS A 13 -2.33 7.47 -8.24
C CYS A 13 -2.69 6.39 -7.21
N LEU A 14 -3.22 6.78 -6.04
CA LEU A 14 -3.66 5.83 -5.01
C LEU A 14 -4.66 4.79 -5.56
N ALA A 15 -5.34 5.10 -6.68
CA ALA A 15 -6.17 4.16 -7.42
C ALA A 15 -5.45 2.85 -7.79
N THR A 16 -4.13 2.86 -8.03
CA THR A 16 -3.37 1.64 -8.35
C THR A 16 -3.23 0.67 -7.18
N ARG A 17 -3.64 1.09 -5.97
CA ARG A 17 -3.63 0.24 -4.76
C ARG A 17 -4.94 -0.52 -4.57
N ILE A 18 -5.96 -0.28 -5.41
CA ILE A 18 -7.25 -0.98 -5.39
C ILE A 18 -7.27 -1.97 -6.55
N ALA A 19 -7.78 -3.18 -6.32
CA ALA A 19 -7.89 -4.21 -7.35
C ALA A 19 -8.79 -3.75 -8.52
N LEU A 20 -8.44 -4.18 -9.74
CA LEU A 20 -9.26 -3.95 -10.93
C LEU A 20 -10.62 -4.65 -10.75
N GLY A 21 -11.71 -3.90 -10.87
CA GLY A 21 -13.08 -4.40 -10.68
C GLY A 21 -13.70 -4.05 -9.32
N GLU A 22 -12.94 -3.48 -8.38
CA GLU A 22 -13.51 -2.90 -7.16
C GLU A 22 -13.86 -1.42 -7.34
N GLU A 23 -14.99 -1.00 -6.78
CA GLU A 23 -15.38 0.41 -6.77
C GLU A 23 -14.36 1.23 -5.97
N ILE A 24 -13.79 2.23 -6.64
CA ILE A 24 -12.85 3.19 -6.06
C ILE A 24 -13.68 4.25 -5.36
N THR A 25 -13.75 4.18 -4.03
CA THR A 25 -14.43 5.20 -3.22
C THR A 25 -13.40 6.09 -2.51
N PRO A 26 -13.69 7.39 -2.30
CA PRO A 26 -12.82 8.29 -1.53
C PRO A 26 -12.51 7.76 -0.12
N LEU A 27 -13.44 6.99 0.46
CA LEU A 27 -13.28 6.35 1.76
C LEU A 27 -12.16 5.29 1.72
N LYS A 28 -12.14 4.43 0.68
CA LYS A 28 -11.07 3.43 0.49
C LYS A 28 -9.72 4.09 0.27
N LEU A 29 -9.66 5.16 -0.54
CA LEU A 29 -8.42 5.90 -0.78
C LEU A 29 -7.87 6.52 0.52
N LYS A 30 -8.74 7.18 1.33
CA LYS A 30 -8.36 7.70 2.65
C LYS A 30 -7.93 6.59 3.61
N LYS A 31 -8.59 5.43 3.58
CA LYS A 31 -8.23 4.26 4.41
C LYS A 31 -6.81 3.79 4.11
N ILE A 32 -6.46 3.67 2.82
CA ILE A 32 -5.11 3.31 2.35
C ILE A 32 -4.10 4.38 2.75
N GLU A 33 -4.38 5.65 2.51
CA GLU A 33 -3.48 6.76 2.88
C GLU A 33 -3.18 6.78 4.39
N ARG A 34 -4.21 6.61 5.23
CA ARG A 34 -4.03 6.51 6.69
C ARG A 34 -3.18 5.31 7.08
N ALA A 35 -3.33 4.19 6.40
CA ALA A 35 -2.52 3.00 6.63
C ALA A 35 -1.05 3.25 6.27
N GLU A 36 -0.78 3.83 5.11
CA GLU A 36 0.59 4.15 4.69
C GLU A 36 1.26 5.16 5.63
N ASN A 37 0.53 6.21 6.04
CA ASN A 37 1.03 7.20 6.98
C ASN A 37 1.29 6.60 8.37
N ALA A 38 0.44 5.68 8.85
CA ALA A 38 0.67 4.99 10.11
C ALA A 38 1.97 4.16 10.06
N LEU A 39 2.21 3.45 8.96
CA LEU A 39 3.43 2.65 8.78
C LEU A 39 4.69 3.52 8.64
N LYS A 40 4.58 4.71 8.04
CA LYS A 40 5.71 5.67 7.98
C LYS A 40 6.21 6.10 9.37
N ILE A 41 5.33 6.17 10.38
CA ILE A 41 5.72 6.51 11.76
C ILE A 41 6.63 5.43 12.36
N PHE A 42 6.47 4.17 11.95
CA PHE A 42 7.40 3.08 12.29
C PHE A 42 8.71 3.14 11.49
N GLY A 43 8.92 4.16 10.67
CA GLY A 43 10.12 4.40 9.88
C GLY A 43 10.25 3.47 8.67
N PHE A 44 9.14 3.06 8.07
CA PHE A 44 9.12 2.46 6.73
C PHE A 44 8.94 3.59 5.71
N ASN A 45 9.95 3.86 4.87
CA ASN A 45 9.89 4.96 3.90
C ASN A 45 9.34 4.49 2.55
N ASP A 46 9.77 3.32 2.11
CA ASP A 46 9.40 2.69 0.85
C ASP A 46 8.40 1.57 1.11
N LEU A 47 7.13 1.94 1.11
CA LEU A 47 6.02 1.01 1.35
C LEU A 47 4.84 1.26 0.42
N ARG A 48 4.04 0.22 0.21
CA ARG A 48 2.70 0.32 -0.37
C ARG A 48 1.72 -0.51 0.43
N VAL A 49 0.53 0.04 0.65
CA VAL A 49 -0.61 -0.74 1.16
C VAL A 49 -1.59 -0.94 0.02
N ARG A 50 -1.74 -2.20 -0.42
CA ARG A 50 -2.77 -2.59 -1.39
C ARG A 50 -4.00 -3.08 -0.66
N LEU A 51 -5.17 -2.63 -1.10
CA LEU A 51 -6.46 -3.04 -0.59
C LEU A 51 -7.04 -4.12 -1.50
N HIS A 52 -7.35 -5.27 -0.91
CA HIS A 52 -8.13 -6.33 -1.53
C HIS A 52 -9.32 -6.63 -0.62
N ASN A 53 -10.52 -6.17 -0.99
CA ASN A 53 -11.71 -6.16 -0.14
C ASN A 53 -11.43 -5.49 1.22
N ASP A 54 -11.28 -6.28 2.30
CA ASP A 54 -10.95 -5.83 3.65
C ASP A 54 -9.56 -6.25 4.13
N ILE A 55 -8.71 -6.70 3.21
CA ILE A 55 -7.34 -7.15 3.47
C ILE A 55 -6.36 -6.03 3.12
N ALA A 56 -5.54 -5.63 4.08
CA ALA A 56 -4.35 -4.81 3.84
C ALA A 56 -3.19 -5.71 3.44
N ARG A 57 -2.80 -5.70 2.16
CA ARG A 57 -1.55 -6.29 1.70
C ARG A 57 -0.45 -5.24 1.77
N ILE A 58 0.54 -5.47 2.61
CA ILE A 58 1.62 -4.54 2.93
C ILE A 58 2.86 -4.98 2.15
N GLU A 59 3.40 -4.07 1.36
CA GLU A 59 4.66 -4.21 0.64
C GLU A 59 5.67 -3.25 1.26
N ILE A 60 6.77 -3.77 1.81
CA ILE A 60 7.89 -3.00 2.37
C ILE A 60 9.21 -3.56 1.85
N ILE A 61 10.31 -2.81 1.97
CA ILE A 61 11.63 -3.32 1.59
C ILE A 61 11.96 -4.58 2.42
N PRO A 62 12.49 -5.66 1.81
CA PRO A 62 12.87 -6.88 2.54
C PRO A 62 13.80 -6.66 3.74
N ALA A 63 14.69 -5.67 3.67
CA ALA A 63 15.57 -5.26 4.76
C ALA A 63 14.80 -4.83 6.03
N ASP A 64 13.58 -4.31 5.85
CA ASP A 64 12.72 -3.84 6.94
C ASP A 64 11.83 -4.95 7.54
N PHE A 65 11.84 -6.17 6.99
CA PHE A 65 10.97 -7.26 7.46
C PHE A 65 11.19 -7.58 8.94
N LYS A 66 12.45 -7.59 9.40
CA LYS A 66 12.75 -7.84 10.82
C LYS A 66 12.14 -6.76 11.72
N LYS A 67 12.24 -5.50 11.32
CA LYS A 67 11.65 -4.36 12.02
C LYS A 67 10.13 -4.45 12.07
N PHE A 68 9.51 -4.78 10.93
CA PHE A 68 8.07 -5.02 10.83
C PHE A 68 7.60 -6.14 11.77
N MET A 69 8.33 -7.26 11.82
CA MET A 69 7.99 -8.38 12.69
C MET A 69 8.13 -8.07 14.18
N ASN A 70 9.07 -7.19 14.55
CA ASN A 70 9.24 -6.70 15.92
C ASN A 70 8.09 -5.78 16.35
N SER A 71 7.63 -4.89 15.47
CA SER A 71 6.53 -3.96 15.74
C SER A 71 5.14 -4.50 15.34
N ARG A 72 5.03 -5.80 15.02
CA ARG A 72 3.82 -6.38 14.40
C ARG A 72 2.55 -6.17 15.22
N ILE A 73 2.64 -6.22 16.55
CA ILE A 73 1.48 -6.12 17.45
C ILE A 73 0.87 -4.71 17.35
N GLU A 74 1.71 -3.69 17.40
CA GLU A 74 1.30 -2.29 17.29
C GLU A 74 0.74 -1.98 15.90
N ILE A 75 1.40 -2.48 14.85
CA ILE A 75 0.96 -2.33 13.46
C ILE A 75 -0.42 -2.96 13.25
N ILE A 76 -0.63 -4.20 13.73
CA ILE A 76 -1.93 -4.88 13.65
C ILE A 76 -3.01 -4.07 14.37
N SER A 77 -2.73 -3.59 15.57
CA SER A 77 -3.70 -2.80 16.35
C SER A 77 -4.13 -1.52 15.63
N ILE A 78 -3.17 -0.78 15.07
CA ILE A 78 -3.45 0.47 14.34
C ILE A 78 -4.23 0.21 13.06
N LEU A 79 -3.83 -0.77 12.26
CA LEU A 79 -4.50 -1.08 11.00
C LEU A 79 -5.90 -1.68 11.20
N LYS A 80 -6.12 -2.51 12.22
CA LYS A 80 -7.48 -2.96 12.58
C LYS A 80 -8.39 -1.80 12.97
N ARG A 81 -7.89 -0.82 13.72
CA ARG A 81 -8.63 0.40 14.08
C ARG A 81 -8.92 1.32 12.88
N ILE A 82 -8.10 1.29 11.84
CA ILE A 82 -8.38 1.94 10.55
C ILE A 82 -9.48 1.21 9.77
N GLY A 83 -9.76 -0.05 10.11
CA GLY A 83 -10.90 -0.83 9.61
C GLY A 83 -10.50 -2.00 8.72
N PHE A 84 -9.26 -2.48 8.75
CA PHE A 84 -8.87 -3.70 8.04
C PHE A 84 -9.20 -4.94 8.87
N SER A 85 -9.84 -5.93 8.24
CA SER A 85 -10.16 -7.21 8.89
C SER A 85 -8.94 -8.10 8.99
N TYR A 86 -8.14 -8.12 7.91
CA TYR A 86 -6.93 -8.94 7.81
C TYR A 86 -5.75 -8.14 7.28
N LEU A 87 -4.56 -8.56 7.69
CA LEU A 87 -3.30 -8.00 7.24
C LEU A 87 -2.45 -9.11 6.65
N ALA A 88 -1.82 -8.83 5.52
CA ALA A 88 -0.86 -9.72 4.88
C ALA A 88 0.43 -8.95 4.59
N LEU A 89 1.57 -9.56 4.85
CA LEU A 89 2.86 -9.05 4.41
C LEU A 89 3.23 -9.72 3.09
N ASP A 90 3.55 -8.93 2.08
CA ASP A 90 4.07 -9.45 0.83
C ASP A 90 5.51 -9.92 1.01
N LEU A 91 5.73 -11.23 0.93
CA LEU A 91 7.04 -11.85 1.09
C LEU A 91 8.00 -11.53 -0.07
N GLU A 92 7.47 -11.14 -1.23
CA GLU A 92 8.30 -10.64 -2.33
C GLU A 92 8.88 -9.24 -2.03
N GLY A 93 8.28 -8.54 -1.07
CA GLY A 93 8.63 -7.19 -0.65
C GLY A 93 8.29 -6.10 -1.66
N TYR A 94 8.62 -4.88 -1.30
CA TYR A 94 8.51 -3.72 -2.17
C TYR A 94 9.59 -3.77 -3.24
N ARG A 95 9.19 -3.78 -4.51
CA ARG A 95 10.09 -3.79 -5.67
C ARG A 95 9.91 -2.50 -6.46
N THR A 96 10.87 -1.59 -6.36
CA THR A 96 11.00 -0.44 -7.26
C THR A 96 11.46 -0.92 -8.63
N GLY A 97 10.53 -1.35 -9.50
CA GLY A 97 10.91 -1.78 -10.85
C GLY A 97 9.97 -2.74 -11.56
N SER A 98 8.65 -2.58 -11.49
CA SER A 98 7.74 -3.30 -12.41
C SER A 98 7.85 -2.82 -13.88
N MET A 99 8.89 -2.06 -14.23
CA MET A 99 9.21 -1.65 -15.59
C MET A 99 10.63 -2.02 -16.04
N ASN A 100 11.35 -2.91 -15.32
CA ASN A 100 12.69 -3.37 -15.77
C ASN A 100 13.01 -4.81 -15.36
N LYS A 101 12.15 -5.76 -15.74
CA LYS A 101 12.45 -7.21 -15.66
C LYS A 101 12.29 -7.95 -16.99
N ILE A 102 12.55 -7.29 -18.13
CA ILE A 102 12.59 -7.97 -19.45
C ILE A 102 13.98 -8.00 -20.11
N ILE A 103 14.99 -7.24 -19.66
CA ILE A 103 16.32 -7.29 -20.31
C ILE A 103 17.38 -7.87 -19.37
N LYS A 104 17.35 -9.20 -19.22
CA LYS A 104 18.58 -9.99 -19.02
C LYS A 104 18.50 -11.23 -19.90
N ARG A 105 18.85 -11.04 -21.18
CA ARG A 105 19.39 -12.02 -22.13
C ARG A 105 20.28 -11.17 -23.05
N LYS A 106 21.57 -11.42 -23.26
CA LYS A 106 22.40 -12.62 -23.13
C LYS A 106 23.83 -12.16 -22.88
#